data_AF-A0A084UA51-F1
#
_entry.id   AF-A0A084UA51-F1
#
_cell.length_a   1.000
_cell.length_b   1.000
_cell.length_c   1.000
_cell.angle_alpha   90.00
_cell.angle_beta   90.00
_cell.angle_gamma   90.00
#
_symmetry.space_group_name_H-M   'P 1'
#
loop_
_entity.id
_entity.type
_entity.pdbx_description
1 polymer ?
#
loop_
_entity_poly.entity_id
_entity_poly.type
_entity_poly.pdbx_seq_one_letter_code
_entity_poly.pdbx_strand_id
1 'polypeptide(L)'
;MRFTRLVASLTLSLLSFPAIADPMAASQRARSGDFDRRGDLFCAQNAGDALATCKAAVAHVQNSAAIVVTFPSGFRRMLTFTDGRFVRGNATMSGVGTDSDWRLDDGTYRIRVDDQRFEIPQSMIRSDMAAPTE
;
A
#
# COMPACT_ATOMS: atom_id res chain seq x y z
N MET A 1 54.41 -14.07 39.76
CA MET A 1 53.19 -14.67 39.17
C MET A 1 52.54 -13.64 38.26
N ARG A 2 52.55 -13.84 36.93
CA ARG A 2 52.00 -12.90 35.93
C ARG A 2 50.61 -13.38 35.50
N PHE A 3 49.57 -12.62 35.82
CA PHE A 3 48.20 -12.87 35.34
C PHE A 3 47.98 -12.12 34.03
N THR A 4 48.10 -12.83 32.91
CA THR A 4 47.73 -12.33 31.59
C THR A 4 46.21 -12.37 31.48
N ARG A 5 45.55 -11.21 31.51
CA ARG A 5 44.10 -11.08 31.26
C ARG A 5 43.86 -11.10 29.76
N LEU A 6 43.26 -12.19 29.26
CA LEU A 6 42.69 -12.26 27.92
C LEU A 6 41.40 -11.45 27.88
N VAL A 7 41.40 -10.34 27.14
CA VAL A 7 40.22 -9.56 26.81
C VAL A 7 39.57 -10.22 25.60
N ALA A 8 38.44 -10.91 25.80
CA ALA A 8 37.61 -11.42 24.72
C ALA A 8 36.67 -10.31 24.26
N SER A 9 37.03 -9.60 23.19
CA SER A 9 36.18 -8.61 22.53
C SER A 9 35.09 -9.33 21.73
N LEU A 10 33.88 -9.40 22.29
CA LEU A 10 32.70 -9.91 21.60
C LEU A 10 32.16 -8.83 20.65
N THR A 11 32.54 -8.87 19.37
CA THR A 11 31.97 -7.99 18.34
C THR A 11 30.53 -8.42 18.05
N LEU A 12 29.57 -7.69 18.63
CA LEU A 12 28.14 -7.89 18.40
C LEU A 12 27.75 -7.30 17.03
N SER A 13 27.74 -8.13 16.00
CA SER A 13 27.31 -7.73 14.66
C SER A 13 25.80 -7.41 14.68
N LEU A 14 25.44 -6.14 14.46
CA LEU A 14 24.06 -5.70 14.25
C LEU A 14 23.55 -6.25 12.91
N LEU A 15 22.96 -7.45 12.94
CA LEU A 15 22.20 -7.97 11.80
C LEU A 15 20.93 -7.13 11.66
N SER A 16 20.90 -6.26 10.67
CA SER A 16 19.68 -5.57 10.25
C SER A 16 18.74 -6.63 9.66
N PHE A 17 17.73 -7.04 10.41
CA PHE A 17 16.69 -7.90 9.88
C PHE A 17 15.90 -7.10 8.83
N PRO A 18 15.72 -7.64 7.61
CA PRO A 18 14.88 -6.97 6.62
C PRO A 18 13.47 -6.83 7.20
N ALA A 19 12.89 -5.64 7.08
CA ALA A 19 11.50 -5.40 7.46
C ALA A 19 10.60 -6.34 6.65
N ILE A 20 9.85 -7.21 7.34
CA ILE A 20 8.96 -8.17 6.71
C ILE A 20 7.65 -7.45 6.42
N ALA A 21 7.23 -7.39 5.16
CA ALA A 21 5.95 -6.80 4.79
C ALA A 21 4.79 -7.31 5.66
N ASP A 22 3.97 -6.39 6.18
CA ASP A 22 2.82 -6.70 7.04
C ASP A 22 1.52 -6.12 6.44
N PRO A 23 0.94 -6.80 5.44
CA PRO A 23 -0.27 -6.33 4.77
C PRO A 23 -1.49 -6.38 5.69
N MET A 24 -1.48 -7.23 6.73
CA MET A 24 -2.58 -7.34 7.68
C MET A 24 -2.62 -6.14 8.62
N ALA A 25 -1.48 -5.73 9.17
CA ALA A 25 -1.41 -4.53 9.99
C ALA A 25 -1.77 -3.27 9.19
N ALA A 26 -1.27 -3.12 7.96
CA ALA A 26 -1.64 -2.01 7.09
C ALA A 26 -3.16 -1.98 6.83
N SER A 27 -3.76 -3.12 6.50
CA SER A 27 -5.21 -3.24 6.31
C SER A 27 -5.99 -2.88 7.57
N GLN A 28 -5.49 -3.27 8.75
CA GLN A 28 -6.14 -2.97 10.02
C GLN A 28 -6.13 -1.47 10.32
N ARG A 29 -4.99 -0.80 10.12
CA ARG A 29 -4.89 0.67 10.26
C ARG A 29 -5.85 1.40 9.32
N ALA A 30 -5.88 0.99 8.05
CA ALA A 30 -6.78 1.57 7.06
C ALA A 30 -8.27 1.39 7.43
N ARG A 31 -8.65 0.25 8.03
CA ARG A 31 -10.01 0.00 8.53
C ARG A 31 -10.36 0.85 9.74
N SER A 32 -9.41 1.11 10.64
CA SER A 32 -9.62 2.00 11.79
C SER A 32 -9.57 3.49 11.43
N GLY A 33 -9.28 3.84 10.17
CA GLY A 33 -9.18 5.21 9.72
C GLY A 33 -7.84 5.90 10.08
N ASP A 34 -6.85 5.11 10.49
CA ASP A 34 -5.50 5.58 10.77
C ASP A 34 -4.70 5.59 9.46
N PHE A 35 -4.55 6.78 8.87
CA PHE A 35 -3.95 7.00 7.56
C PHE A 35 -2.77 7.95 7.66
N ASP A 36 -1.70 7.65 6.93
CA ASP A 36 -0.51 8.51 6.87
C ASP A 36 -0.68 9.63 5.85
N ARG A 37 -1.42 9.39 4.77
CA ARG A 37 -1.63 10.36 3.69
C ARG A 37 -3.03 10.27 3.11
N ARG A 38 -3.53 11.39 2.62
CA ARG A 38 -4.75 11.53 1.82
C ARG A 38 -4.43 12.23 0.51
N GLY A 39 -5.24 11.97 -0.50
CA GLY A 39 -5.10 12.61 -1.80
C GLY A 39 -6.24 12.26 -2.73
N ASP A 40 -6.10 12.70 -3.97
CA ASP A 40 -7.03 12.41 -5.05
C ASP A 40 -6.37 11.50 -6.08
N LEU A 41 -7.18 10.67 -6.73
CA LEU A 41 -6.76 9.79 -7.81
C LEU A 41 -7.90 9.57 -8.80
N PHE A 42 -7.62 8.97 -9.95
CA PHE A 42 -8.67 8.63 -10.91
C PHE A 42 -9.22 7.23 -10.68
N CYS A 43 -10.54 7.08 -10.65
CA CYS A 43 -11.19 5.78 -10.53
C CYS A 43 -12.55 5.72 -11.25
N ALA A 44 -12.99 4.51 -11.57
CA ALA A 44 -14.29 4.23 -12.17
C ALA A 44 -14.94 3.04 -11.44
N GLN A 45 -16.21 3.18 -11.06
CA GLN A 45 -16.89 2.18 -10.22
C GLN A 45 -17.43 1.01 -11.04
N ASN A 46 -17.97 1.25 -12.22
CA ASN A 46 -18.53 0.21 -13.07
C ASN A 46 -17.75 0.08 -14.38
N ALA A 47 -17.94 -1.07 -15.03
CA ALA A 47 -17.36 -1.33 -16.33
C ALA A 47 -17.89 -0.30 -17.35
N GLY A 48 -16.97 0.32 -18.10
CA GLY A 48 -17.30 1.30 -19.14
C GLY A 48 -17.42 2.75 -18.65
N ASP A 49 -17.58 2.99 -17.34
CA ASP A 49 -17.66 4.36 -16.79
C ASP A 49 -16.41 5.19 -17.12
N ALA A 50 -16.57 6.48 -17.39
CA ALA A 50 -15.41 7.37 -17.47
C ALA A 50 -14.68 7.42 -16.12
N LEU A 51 -13.36 7.61 -16.16
CA LEU A 51 -12.60 7.87 -14.94
C LEU A 51 -13.05 9.19 -14.32
N ALA A 52 -13.29 9.18 -13.02
CA ALA A 52 -13.64 10.34 -12.22
C ALA A 52 -12.60 10.55 -11.12
N THR A 53 -12.57 11.75 -10.54
CA THR A 53 -11.74 12.01 -9.36
C THR A 53 -12.35 11.35 -8.13
N CYS A 54 -11.54 10.58 -7.42
CA CYS A 54 -11.90 9.82 -6.24
C CYS A 54 -11.02 10.21 -5.06
N LYS A 55 -11.59 10.21 -3.85
CA LYS A 55 -10.82 10.47 -2.64
C LYS A 55 -10.06 9.22 -2.22
N ALA A 56 -8.82 9.38 -1.81
CA ALA A 56 -7.97 8.29 -1.36
C ALA A 56 -7.31 8.59 -0.01
N ALA A 57 -7.14 7.54 0.79
CA ALA A 57 -6.39 7.59 2.04
C ALA A 57 -5.59 6.30 2.20
N VAL A 58 -4.32 6.40 2.58
CA VAL A 58 -3.40 5.26 2.63
C VAL A 58 -2.76 5.12 4.01
N ALA A 59 -2.66 3.88 4.48
CA ALA A 59 -1.89 3.49 5.65
C ALA A 59 -0.74 2.56 5.23
N HIS A 60 0.47 2.84 5.72
CA HIS A 60 1.68 2.09 5.47
C HIS A 60 2.12 1.36 6.74
N VAL A 61 2.61 0.14 6.60
CA VAL A 61 3.28 -0.59 7.68
C VAL A 61 4.44 -1.35 7.06
N GLN A 62 5.66 -1.02 7.46
CA GLN A 62 6.88 -1.59 6.85
C GLN A 62 6.83 -1.41 5.32
N ASN A 63 6.95 -2.49 4.56
CA ASN A 63 6.88 -2.51 3.09
C ASN A 63 5.46 -2.74 2.55
N SER A 64 4.42 -2.65 3.38
CA SER A 64 3.02 -2.83 2.97
C SER A 64 2.26 -1.52 3.00
N ALA A 65 1.27 -1.41 2.12
CA ALA A 65 0.33 -0.30 2.09
C ALA A 65 -1.11 -0.80 1.91
N ALA A 66 -2.05 -0.14 2.58
CA ALA A 66 -3.48 -0.34 2.37
C ALA A 66 -4.10 1.02 2.05
N ILE A 67 -4.60 1.16 0.83
CA ILE A 67 -5.26 2.37 0.34
C ILE A 67 -6.77 2.14 0.30
N VAL A 68 -7.52 3.08 0.86
CA VAL A 68 -8.97 3.16 0.74
C VAL A 68 -9.29 4.21 -0.30
N VAL A 69 -9.96 3.78 -1.37
CA VAL A 69 -10.52 4.66 -2.40
C VAL A 69 -12.02 4.82 -2.15
N THR A 70 -12.47 6.07 -2.11
CA THR A 70 -13.87 6.46 -1.96
C THR A 70 -14.34 7.07 -3.27
N PHE A 71 -15.28 6.38 -3.91
CA PHE A 71 -15.89 6.79 -5.17
C PHE A 71 -16.82 8.00 -4.93
N PRO A 72 -17.16 8.78 -5.98
CA PRO A 72 -18.14 9.86 -5.88
C PRO A 72 -19.51 9.43 -5.32
N SER A 73 -19.88 8.17 -5.51
CA SER A 73 -21.09 7.55 -4.95
C SER A 73 -21.05 7.33 -3.43
N GLY A 74 -19.88 7.48 -2.81
CA GLY A 74 -19.63 7.10 -1.41
C GLY A 74 -19.25 5.63 -1.22
N PHE A 75 -19.28 4.79 -2.28
CA PHE A 75 -18.76 3.44 -2.21
C PHE A 75 -17.26 3.46 -1.85
N ARG A 76 -16.79 2.46 -1.10
CA ARG A 76 -15.39 2.37 -0.66
C ARG A 76 -14.79 1.03 -1.04
N ARG A 77 -13.59 1.06 -1.61
CA ARG A 77 -12.76 -0.11 -1.90
C ARG A 77 -11.42 0.06 -1.21
N MET A 78 -10.97 -0.99 -0.52
CA MET A 78 -9.63 -1.08 0.03
C MET A 78 -8.77 -1.97 -0.87
N LEU A 79 -7.60 -1.48 -1.25
CA LEU A 79 -6.60 -2.17 -2.06
C LEU A 79 -5.35 -2.37 -1.21
N THR A 80 -4.79 -3.57 -1.20
CA THR A 80 -3.63 -3.94 -0.38
C THR A 80 -2.41 -4.19 -1.27
N PHE A 81 -1.25 -3.69 -0.82
CA PHE A 81 0.03 -3.77 -1.48
C PHE A 81 1.11 -4.31 -0.54
N THR A 82 2.08 -5.02 -1.11
CA THR A 82 3.28 -5.52 -0.43
C THR A 82 4.47 -5.34 -1.36
N ASP A 83 5.56 -4.77 -0.85
CA ASP A 83 6.79 -4.49 -1.60
C ASP A 83 6.52 -3.72 -2.91
N GLY A 84 5.59 -2.75 -2.84
CA GLY A 84 5.16 -1.98 -4.00
C GLY A 84 4.42 -2.78 -5.08
N ARG A 85 3.90 -3.97 -4.76
CA ARG A 85 3.09 -4.77 -5.69
C ARG A 85 1.66 -4.87 -5.19
N PHE A 86 0.70 -4.77 -6.11
CA PHE A 86 -0.70 -5.01 -5.77
C PHE A 86 -0.91 -6.48 -5.39
N VAL A 87 -1.64 -6.71 -4.29
CA VAL A 87 -1.93 -8.04 -3.76
C VAL A 87 -3.40 -8.40 -3.96
N ARG A 88 -4.33 -7.55 -3.50
CA ARG A 88 -5.78 -7.79 -3.62
C ARG A 88 -6.62 -6.55 -3.32
N GLY A 89 -7.89 -6.58 -3.76
CA GLY A 89 -8.96 -5.78 -3.15
C GLY A 89 -9.62 -6.52 -1.98
N ASN A 90 -10.34 -5.80 -1.12
CA ASN A 90 -11.23 -6.45 -0.15
C ASN A 90 -12.51 -6.95 -0.84
N ALA A 91 -13.08 -8.03 -0.30
CA ALA A 91 -14.43 -8.44 -0.67
C ALA A 91 -15.46 -7.37 -0.28
N THR A 92 -16.46 -7.20 -1.13
CA THR A 92 -17.57 -6.24 -0.99
C THR A 92 -18.87 -6.93 -1.40
N MET A 93 -20.02 -6.30 -1.16
CA MET A 93 -21.30 -6.84 -1.64
C MET A 93 -21.36 -6.98 -3.17
N SER A 94 -20.51 -6.24 -3.89
CA SER A 94 -20.47 -6.20 -5.36
C SER A 94 -19.45 -7.14 -5.98
N GLY A 95 -18.67 -7.89 -5.17
CA GLY A 95 -17.62 -8.77 -5.69
C GLY A 95 -16.62 -9.22 -4.63
N VAL A 96 -15.95 -10.35 -4.89
CA VAL A 96 -15.00 -10.98 -3.98
C VAL A 96 -13.64 -10.27 -3.94
N GLY A 97 -13.36 -9.41 -4.92
CA GLY A 97 -12.15 -8.60 -4.97
C GLY A 97 -10.88 -9.35 -5.39
N THR A 98 -11.05 -10.55 -5.98
CA THR A 98 -9.96 -11.43 -6.43
C THR A 98 -9.88 -11.54 -7.95
N ASP A 99 -10.95 -11.25 -8.69
CA ASP A 99 -10.83 -11.04 -10.13
C ASP A 99 -10.13 -9.70 -10.35
N SER A 100 -8.85 -9.74 -10.66
CA SER A 100 -8.04 -8.53 -10.71
C SER A 100 -6.94 -8.63 -11.75
N ASP A 101 -6.60 -7.47 -12.30
CA ASP A 101 -5.44 -7.29 -13.15
C ASP A 101 -4.76 -5.98 -12.77
N TRP A 102 -3.46 -5.91 -12.91
CA TRP A 102 -2.73 -4.67 -12.63
C TRP A 102 -1.43 -4.57 -13.40
N ARG A 103 -1.05 -3.32 -13.66
CA ARG A 103 0.27 -2.95 -14.18
C ARG A 103 0.74 -1.65 -13.56
N LEU A 104 2.05 -1.46 -13.53
CA LEU A 104 2.68 -0.19 -13.18
C LEU A 104 3.28 0.39 -14.46
N ASP A 105 2.86 1.60 -14.81
CA ASP A 105 3.22 2.29 -16.05
C ASP A 105 3.49 3.75 -15.73
N ASP A 106 4.69 4.24 -16.05
CA ASP A 106 5.14 5.62 -15.79
C ASP A 106 4.82 6.12 -14.36
N GLY A 107 5.16 5.31 -13.34
CA GLY A 107 4.92 5.65 -11.94
C GLY A 107 3.43 5.65 -11.53
N THR A 108 2.53 5.10 -12.34
CA THR A 108 1.09 4.99 -12.04
C THR A 108 0.64 3.53 -12.08
N TYR A 109 0.08 3.03 -10.97
CA TYR A 109 -0.59 1.73 -10.96
C TYR A 109 -1.93 1.86 -11.67
N ARG A 110 -2.14 1.04 -12.69
CA ARG A 110 -3.45 0.85 -13.30
C ARG A 110 -3.97 -0.50 -12.88
N ILE A 111 -5.04 -0.48 -12.10
CA ILE A 111 -5.58 -1.65 -11.40
C ILE A 111 -7.03 -1.82 -11.80
N ARG A 112 -7.41 -3.04 -12.18
CA ARG A 112 -8.78 -3.49 -12.25
C ARG A 112 -9.03 -4.47 -11.11
N VAL A 113 -10.13 -4.28 -10.38
CA VAL A 113 -10.62 -5.29 -9.43
C VAL A 113 -12.13 -5.41 -9.61
N ASP A 114 -12.59 -6.59 -9.98
CA ASP A 114 -13.94 -6.82 -10.51
C ASP A 114 -14.20 -5.82 -11.68
N ASP A 115 -15.27 -5.03 -11.62
CA ASP A 115 -15.59 -3.99 -12.61
C ASP A 115 -14.95 -2.62 -12.33
N GLN A 116 -14.21 -2.50 -11.22
CA GLN A 116 -13.66 -1.23 -10.75
C GLN A 116 -12.29 -0.98 -11.34
N ARG A 117 -12.00 0.26 -11.71
CA ARG A 117 -10.71 0.68 -12.25
C ARG A 117 -10.11 1.81 -11.42
N PHE A 118 -8.79 1.78 -11.26
CA PHE A 118 -8.04 2.74 -10.44
C PHE A 118 -6.75 3.13 -11.15
N GLU A 119 -6.40 4.42 -11.09
CA GLU A 119 -5.09 4.95 -11.47
C GLU A 119 -4.44 5.58 -10.25
N ILE A 120 -3.50 4.87 -9.64
CA ILE A 120 -2.93 5.22 -8.34
C ILE A 120 -1.47 5.64 -8.51
N PRO A 121 -1.09 6.87 -8.17
CA PRO A 121 0.31 7.28 -8.21
C PRO A 121 1.18 6.41 -7.31
N GLN A 122 2.35 5.99 -7.81
CA GLN A 122 3.27 5.13 -7.07
C GLN A 122 3.74 5.78 -5.78
N SER A 123 3.87 7.11 -5.78
CA SER A 123 4.20 7.92 -4.59
C SER A 123 3.19 7.78 -3.46
N MET A 124 1.96 7.34 -3.73
CA MET A 124 0.95 7.07 -2.70
C MET A 124 1.11 5.69 -2.05
N ILE A 125 1.73 4.74 -2.74
CA ILE A 125 1.93 3.35 -2.26
C ILE A 125 3.31 3.16 -1.62
N ARG A 126 4.30 3.91 -2.10
CA ARG A 126 5.68 3.86 -1.61
C ARG A 126 5.91 4.98 -0.61
N SER A 127 6.12 4.60 0.65
CA SER A 127 6.38 5.52 1.76
C SER A 127 7.71 6.28 1.63
N ASP A 128 8.67 5.73 0.88
CA ASP A 128 9.99 6.32 0.62
C ASP A 128 9.99 7.32 -0.55
N MET A 129 8.90 7.40 -1.31
CA MET A 129 8.74 8.38 -2.37
C MET A 129 7.98 9.61 -1.85
N ALA A 130 8.64 10.76 -1.88
CA ALA A 130 7.96 12.03 -1.73
C ALA A 130 6.93 12.20 -2.87
N ALA A 131 5.78 12.81 -2.57
CA ALA A 131 4.88 13.23 -3.64
C ALA A 131 5.62 14.21 -4.57
N PRO A 132 5.48 14.10 -5.91
CA PRO A 132 6.04 15.10 -6.80
C PRO A 132 5.49 16.47 -6.38
N THR A 133 6.40 17.39 -6.11
CA THR A 133 6.07 18.78 -5.79
C THR A 133 5.92 19.50 -7.12
N GLU A 134 4.71 19.96 -7.44
CA GLU A 134 4.45 20.84 -8.60
C GLU A 134 5.12 22.21 -8.43
#